data_AF-A0A969T0S4-F1
#
_entry.id   AF-A0A969T0S4-F1
#
_cell.length_a   1.000
_cell.length_b   1.000
_cell.length_c   1.000
_cell.angle_alpha   90.00
_cell.angle_beta   90.00
_cell.angle_gamma   90.00
#
_symmetry.space_group_name_H-M   'P 1'
#
loop_
_entity.id
_entity.type
_entity.pdbx_description
1 polymer ?
#
loop_
_entity_poly.entity_id
_entity_poly.type
_entity_poly.pdbx_seq_one_letter_code
_entity_poly.pdbx_strand_id
1 'polypeptide(L)'
;DVELRNPIELGAALGYGAVFAVLFILIQAVETWFGDAGIYALSAISGITDVDAVSLSLAQATQGDLPLQVGTAGILIAAMVNTIVKAVLATVIGGWKLARWCASILLLALGLSLTTAIFTSF
;
A
#
# COMPACT_ATOMS: atom_id res chain seq x y z
N ASP A 1 5.00 -36.81 16.78
CA ASP A 1 4.95 -36.59 15.32
C ASP A 1 4.80 -35.10 15.02
N VAL A 2 5.65 -34.55 14.17
CA VAL A 2 5.53 -33.16 13.72
C VAL A 2 4.44 -33.14 12.65
N GLU A 3 3.24 -32.72 13.02
CA GLU A 3 2.14 -32.51 12.08
C GLU A 3 2.53 -31.44 11.07
N LEU A 4 2.85 -31.88 9.86
CA LEU A 4 3.05 -31.03 8.70
C LEU A 4 1.70 -30.37 8.36
N ARG A 5 1.46 -29.18 8.92
CA ARG A 5 0.30 -28.35 8.62
C ARG A 5 0.28 -28.06 7.12
N ASN A 6 -0.82 -28.42 6.48
CA ASN A 6 -1.03 -28.38 5.03
C ASN A 6 -0.38 -27.13 4.37
N PRO A 7 0.60 -27.29 3.46
CA PRO A 7 1.41 -26.19 2.93
C PRO A 7 0.69 -25.31 1.89
N ILE A 8 -0.62 -25.51 1.72
CA ILE A 8 -1.50 -24.67 0.91
C ILE A 8 -2.59 -24.13 1.86
N GLU A 9 -2.39 -22.93 2.37
CA GLU A 9 -3.40 -22.22 3.18
C GLU A 9 -4.52 -21.71 2.27
N LEU A 10 -5.30 -22.62 1.68
CA LEU A 10 -6.44 -22.30 0.82
C LEU A 10 -7.42 -21.34 1.51
N GLY A 11 -7.59 -21.46 2.83
CA GLY A 11 -8.38 -20.53 3.63
C GLY A 11 -7.82 -19.11 3.66
N ALA A 12 -6.51 -18.94 3.85
CA ALA A 12 -5.86 -17.62 3.83
C ALA A 12 -5.90 -17.02 2.42
N ALA A 13 -5.65 -17.82 1.39
CA ALA A 13 -5.73 -17.40 -0.01
C ALA A 13 -7.13 -16.92 -0.39
N LEU A 14 -8.18 -17.65 0.02
CA LEU A 14 -9.57 -17.23 -0.17
C LEU A 14 -9.88 -15.93 0.59
N GLY A 15 -9.32 -15.75 1.80
CA GLY A 15 -9.44 -14.52 2.56
C GLY A 15 -8.87 -13.30 1.83
N TYR A 16 -7.64 -13.37 1.34
CA TYR A 16 -7.04 -12.30 0.54
C TYR A 16 -7.81 -12.06 -0.76
N GLY A 17 -8.25 -13.12 -1.44
CA GLY A 17 -9.07 -13.02 -2.64
C GLY A 17 -10.38 -12.28 -2.39
N ALA A 18 -11.04 -12.53 -1.26
CA ALA A 18 -12.26 -11.81 -0.86
C ALA A 18 -11.99 -10.32 -0.62
N VAL A 19 -10.89 -9.97 0.04
CA VAL A 19 -10.48 -8.58 0.25
C VAL A 19 -10.25 -7.86 -1.09
N PHE A 20 -9.53 -8.50 -2.03
CA PHE A 20 -9.31 -7.91 -3.35
C PHE A 20 -10.59 -7.75 -4.15
N ALA A 21 -11.50 -8.74 -4.09
CA ALA A 21 -12.80 -8.64 -4.76
C ALA A 21 -13.61 -7.45 -4.24
N VAL A 22 -13.66 -7.26 -2.91
CA VAL A 22 -14.31 -6.09 -2.30
C VAL A 22 -13.64 -4.79 -2.74
N LEU A 23 -12.31 -4.74 -2.73
CA LEU A 23 -11.58 -3.54 -3.15
C LEU A 23 -11.79 -3.21 -4.63
N PHE A 24 -11.84 -4.20 -5.53
CA PHE A 24 -12.14 -3.96 -6.93
C PHE A 24 -13.54 -3.36 -7.13
N ILE A 25 -14.54 -3.89 -6.42
CA ILE A 25 -15.90 -3.34 -6.44
C ILE A 25 -15.88 -1.90 -5.93
N LEU A 26 -15.14 -1.63 -4.85
CA LEU A 26 -15.06 -0.30 -4.28
C LEU A 26 -14.36 0.70 -5.20
N ILE A 27 -13.24 0.30 -5.82
CA ILE A 27 -12.51 1.11 -6.81
C ILE A 27 -13.45 1.46 -7.96
N GLN A 28 -14.15 0.48 -8.54
CA GLN A 28 -15.08 0.73 -9.64
C GLN A 28 -16.26 1.64 -9.23
N ALA A 29 -16.82 1.41 -8.04
CA ALA A 29 -17.94 2.22 -7.53
C ALA A 29 -17.52 3.67 -7.28
N VAL A 30 -16.33 3.86 -6.69
CA VAL A 30 -15.80 5.18 -6.37
C VAL A 30 -15.36 5.92 -7.64
N GLU A 31 -14.73 5.24 -8.59
CA GLU A 31 -14.40 5.79 -9.90
C GLU A 31 -15.67 6.26 -10.64
N THR A 32 -16.72 5.44 -10.65
CA THR A 32 -17.96 5.79 -11.37
C THR A 32 -18.76 6.91 -10.72
N TRP A 33 -18.74 7.04 -9.40
CA TRP A 33 -19.53 8.06 -8.68
C TRP A 33 -18.75 9.35 -8.40
N PHE A 34 -17.44 9.24 -8.14
CA PHE A 34 -16.58 10.34 -7.68
C PHE A 34 -15.35 10.59 -8.58
N GLY A 35 -15.14 9.76 -9.60
CA GLY A 35 -13.98 9.85 -10.49
C GLY A 35 -12.65 9.65 -9.77
N ASP A 36 -11.60 10.21 -10.35
CA ASP A 36 -10.22 10.12 -9.86
C ASP A 36 -10.06 10.62 -8.42
N ALA A 37 -10.78 11.69 -8.05
CA ALA A 37 -10.73 12.25 -6.71
C ALA A 37 -11.23 11.25 -5.66
N GLY A 38 -12.24 10.45 -6.02
CA GLY A 38 -12.71 9.36 -5.19
C GLY A 38 -11.63 8.30 -4.98
N ILE A 39 -10.92 7.91 -6.04
CA ILE A 39 -9.83 6.93 -5.95
C ILE A 39 -8.74 7.44 -5.02
N TYR A 40 -8.35 8.71 -5.10
CA TYR A 40 -7.36 9.30 -4.21
C TYR A 40 -7.81 9.32 -2.74
N ALA A 41 -9.08 9.63 -2.49
CA ALA A 41 -9.64 9.58 -1.14
C ALA A 41 -9.69 8.15 -0.59
N LEU A 42 -10.12 7.19 -1.41
CA LEU A 42 -10.13 5.78 -1.07
C LEU A 42 -8.73 5.27 -0.76
N SER A 43 -7.74 5.60 -1.59
CA SER A 43 -6.33 5.28 -1.35
C SER A 43 -5.81 5.85 -0.04
N ALA A 44 -6.15 7.10 0.28
CA ALA A 44 -5.73 7.73 1.52
C ALA A 44 -6.33 7.02 2.75
N ILE A 45 -7.62 6.70 2.71
CA ILE A 45 -8.31 6.02 3.82
C ILE A 45 -7.77 4.60 3.99
N SER A 46 -7.70 3.82 2.90
CA SER A 46 -7.19 2.45 2.93
C SER A 46 -5.73 2.37 3.38
N GLY A 47 -4.92 3.37 3.02
CA GLY A 47 -3.52 3.50 3.43
C GLY A 47 -3.32 3.64 4.95
N ILE A 48 -4.36 3.96 5.72
CA ILE A 48 -4.31 3.95 7.19
C ILE A 48 -4.31 2.51 7.74
N THR A 49 -5.03 1.59 7.08
CA THR A 49 -5.28 0.23 7.57
C THR A 49 -4.38 -0.81 6.90
N ASP A 50 -4.42 -0.91 5.57
CA ASP A 50 -3.64 -1.88 4.82
C ASP A 50 -3.30 -1.32 3.43
N VAL A 51 -2.04 -0.91 3.29
CA VAL A 51 -1.52 -0.38 2.03
C VAL A 51 -1.33 -1.46 0.97
N ASP A 52 -1.09 -2.71 1.36
CA ASP A 52 -0.67 -3.75 0.43
C ASP A 52 -1.87 -4.21 -0.41
N ALA A 53 -3.02 -4.40 0.24
CA ALA A 53 -4.24 -4.78 -0.45
C ALA A 53 -4.72 -3.70 -1.43
N VAL A 54 -4.76 -2.44 -1.01
CA VAL A 54 -5.17 -1.34 -1.90
C VAL A 54 -4.17 -1.13 -3.04
N SER A 55 -2.87 -1.31 -2.79
CA SER A 55 -1.86 -1.12 -3.82
C SER A 55 -1.94 -2.19 -4.90
N LEU A 56 -2.13 -3.45 -4.51
CA LEU A 56 -2.30 -4.54 -5.46
C LEU A 56 -3.60 -4.42 -6.24
N SER A 57 -4.70 -4.07 -5.57
CA SER A 57 -5.99 -3.85 -6.25
C SER A 57 -5.93 -2.68 -7.23
N LEU A 58 -5.26 -1.57 -6.91
CA LEU A 58 -5.07 -0.47 -7.87
C LEU A 58 -4.17 -0.87 -9.03
N ALA A 59 -3.05 -1.56 -8.77
CA ALA A 59 -2.16 -2.05 -9.82
C ALA A 59 -2.88 -2.98 -10.80
N GLN A 60 -3.72 -3.89 -10.29
CA GLN A 60 -4.55 -4.76 -11.11
C GLN A 60 -5.67 -3.97 -11.83
N ALA A 61 -6.29 -2.99 -11.20
CA ALA A 61 -7.31 -2.16 -11.83
C ALA A 61 -6.75 -1.36 -13.03
N THR A 62 -5.47 -0.95 -12.98
CA THR A 62 -4.81 -0.28 -14.12
C THR A 62 -4.55 -1.16 -15.33
N GLN A 63 -4.67 -2.48 -15.20
CA GLN A 63 -4.66 -3.39 -16.35
C GLN A 63 -6.03 -3.49 -17.03
N GLY A 64 -7.08 -2.99 -16.38
CA GLY A 64 -8.43 -2.84 -16.93
C GLY A 64 -8.67 -1.41 -17.41
N ASP A 65 -9.76 -0.80 -16.92
CA ASP A 65 -10.22 0.52 -17.39
C ASP A 65 -9.64 1.70 -16.60
N LEU A 66 -9.02 1.45 -15.43
CA LEU A 66 -8.50 2.53 -14.59
C LEU A 66 -7.24 3.15 -15.24
N PRO A 67 -7.15 4.48 -15.41
CA PRO A 67 -5.96 5.10 -15.96
C PRO A 67 -4.71 4.82 -15.12
N LEU A 68 -3.60 4.46 -15.77
CA LEU A 68 -2.32 4.14 -15.10
C LEU A 68 -1.84 5.26 -14.18
N GLN A 69 -2.03 6.52 -14.59
CA GLN A 69 -1.65 7.69 -13.81
C GLN A 69 -2.45 7.79 -12.51
N VAL A 70 -3.75 7.50 -12.55
CA VAL A 70 -4.65 7.54 -11.39
C VAL A 70 -4.29 6.42 -10.42
N GLY A 71 -4.09 5.19 -10.91
CA GLY A 71 -3.67 4.07 -10.08
C GLY A 71 -2.31 4.29 -9.42
N THR A 72 -1.33 4.81 -10.18
CA THR A 72 0.01 5.14 -9.65
C THR A 72 -0.07 6.21 -8.56
N ALA A 73 -0.81 7.29 -8.81
CA ALA A 73 -1.01 8.35 -7.81
C ALA A 73 -1.73 7.83 -6.56
N GLY A 74 -2.75 6.99 -6.73
CA GLY A 74 -3.45 6.34 -5.61
C GLY A 74 -2.52 5.47 -4.76
N ILE A 75 -1.67 4.64 -5.38
CA ILE A 75 -0.68 3.82 -4.67
C ILE A 75 0.29 4.71 -3.88
N LEU A 76 0.80 5.78 -4.48
CA LEU A 76 1.70 6.72 -3.81
C LEU A 76 1.03 7.40 -2.61
N ILE A 77 -0.22 7.83 -2.76
CA ILE A 77 -1.01 8.41 -1.67
C ILE A 77 -1.17 7.40 -0.53
N ALA A 78 -1.58 6.17 -0.82
CA ALA A 78 -1.73 5.12 0.18
C ALA A 78 -0.42 4.84 0.92
N ALA A 79 0.70 4.76 0.20
CA ALA A 79 2.03 4.56 0.76
C ALA A 79 2.48 5.71 1.67
N MET A 80 2.22 6.96 1.26
CA MET A 80 2.52 8.14 2.07
C MET A 80 1.73 8.14 3.37
N VAL A 81 0.41 7.88 3.31
CA VAL A 81 -0.44 7.82 4.51
C VAL A 81 0.03 6.73 5.46
N ASN A 82 0.29 5.52 4.96
CA ASN A 82 0.79 4.41 5.76
C ASN A 82 2.13 4.75 6.46
N THR A 83 3.01 5.44 5.75
CA THR A 83 4.31 5.86 6.30
C THR A 83 4.13 6.88 7.43
N ILE A 84 3.25 7.87 7.23
CA ILE A 84 2.94 8.87 8.25
C ILE A 84 2.31 8.19 9.47
N VAL A 85 1.31 7.32 9.27
CA VAL A 85 0.66 6.58 10.35
C VAL A 85 1.66 5.75 11.13
N LYS A 86 2.52 4.97 10.45
CA LYS A 86 3.57 4.18 11.10
C LYS A 86 4.59 5.04 11.85
N ALA A 87 4.95 6.20 11.33
CA ALA A 87 5.84 7.14 12.03
C ALA A 87 5.19 7.69 13.31
N VAL A 88 3.91 8.04 13.25
CA VAL A 88 3.12 8.46 14.43
C VAL A 88 3.03 7.31 15.45
N LEU A 89 2.70 6.09 15.01
CA LEU A 89 2.65 4.93 15.91
C LEU A 89 4.01 4.61 16.53
N ALA A 90 5.09 4.67 15.75
CA ALA A 90 6.45 4.44 16.23
C ALA A 90 6.89 5.48 17.27
N THR A 91 6.46 6.74 17.12
CA THR A 91 6.78 7.81 18.07
C THR A 91 5.92 7.74 19.33
N VAL A 92 4.60 7.59 19.19
CA VAL A 92 3.63 7.61 20.31
C VAL A 92 3.68 6.32 21.12
N ILE A 93 3.68 5.16 20.47
CA ILE A 93 3.62 3.85 21.13
C ILE A 93 5.03 3.30 21.37
N GLY A 94 5.90 3.38 20.36
CA GLY A 94 7.27 2.85 20.42
C GLY A 94 8.29 3.74 21.13
N GLY A 95 7.94 5.01 21.38
CA GLY A 95 8.81 6.00 21.99
C GLY A 95 9.94 6.51 21.08
N TRP A 96 10.64 7.54 21.55
CA TRP A 96 11.66 8.28 20.76
C TRP A 96 12.87 7.43 20.32
N LYS A 97 13.14 6.33 21.02
CA LYS A 97 14.22 5.42 20.63
C LYS A 97 13.82 4.66 19.35
N LEU A 98 12.67 3.99 19.33
CA LEU A 98 12.21 3.25 18.16
C LEU A 98 12.01 4.15 16.94
N ALA A 99 11.41 5.33 17.14
CA ALA A 99 11.20 6.30 16.08
C ALA A 99 12.50 6.70 15.35
N ARG A 100 13.60 6.93 16.09
CA ARG A 100 14.90 7.26 15.48
C ARG A 100 15.49 6.12 14.68
N TRP A 101 15.34 4.88 15.13
CA TRP A 101 15.79 3.70 14.38
C TRP A 101 15.00 3.53 13.08
N CYS A 102 13.67 3.67 13.14
CA CYS A 102 12.83 3.63 11.95
C CYS A 102 13.17 4.76 10.97
N ALA A 103 13.36 5.98 11.48
CA ALA A 103 13.72 7.13 10.66
C ALA A 103 15.10 6.98 10.00
N SER A 104 16.11 6.46 10.71
CA SER A 104 17.44 6.26 10.13
C SER A 104 17.41 5.23 8.99
N ILE A 105 16.64 4.15 9.15
CA ILE A 105 16.47 3.13 8.10
C ILE A 105 15.72 3.72 6.89
N LEU A 106 14.65 4.49 7.12
CA LEU A 106 13.89 5.14 6.05
C LEU A 106 14.75 6.17 5.29
N LEU A 107 15.53 6.99 5.98
CA LEU A 107 16.44 7.96 5.36
C LEU A 107 17.53 7.29 4.54
N LEU A 108 18.08 6.17 5.02
CA LEU A 108 19.02 5.36 4.24
C LEU A 108 18.38 4.79 2.99
N ALA A 109 17.16 4.23 3.10
CA ALA A 109 16.44 3.68 1.97
C ALA A 109 16.12 4.75 0.91
N LEU A 110 15.66 5.94 1.33
CA LEU A 110 15.43 7.08 0.44
C LEU A 110 16.73 7.56 -0.22
N GLY A 111 17.84 7.62 0.54
CA GLY A 111 19.15 7.97 0.02
C GLY A 111 19.63 7.01 -1.07
N LEU A 112 19.52 5.69 -0.83
CA LEU A 112 19.84 4.66 -1.83
C LEU A 112 18.93 4.74 -3.06
N SER A 113 17.64 4.98 -2.86
CA SER A 113 16.71 5.11 -3.98
C SER A 113 17.05 6.32 -4.86
N LEU A 114 17.39 7.46 -4.24
CA LEU A 114 17.83 8.65 -4.96
C LEU A 114 19.14 8.43 -5.73
N THR A 115 20.13 7.74 -5.14
CA THR A 115 21.39 7.46 -5.86
C THR A 115 21.15 6.56 -7.06
N THR A 116 20.32 5.52 -6.95
CA THR A 116 19.98 4.66 -8.10
C THR A 116 19.24 5.41 -9.21
N ALA A 117 18.33 6.33 -8.87
CA ALA A 117 17.63 7.16 -9.84
C ALA A 117 18.60 8.09 -10.60
N ILE A 118 19.55 8.72 -9.88
CA ILE A 118 20.57 9.57 -10.49
C ILE A 118 21.46 8.75 -11.45
N PHE A 119 21.94 7.58 -11.02
CA PHE A 119 22.79 6.72 -11.86
C PHE A 119 22.10 6.17 -13.10
N THR A 120 20.79 5.96 -13.06
CA THR A 120 20.00 5.47 -14.20
C THR A 120 19.59 6.60 -15.17
N SER A 121 19.74 7.86 -14.74
CA SER A 121 19.43 9.06 -15.54
C SER A 121 20.62 9.59 -16.35
N PHE A 122 21.78 8.91 -16.30
CA PHE A 122 22.99 9.15 -17.11
C PHE A 122 23.23 7.97 -18.05
#